data_AF-A0A8T5RPJ2-F1
#
_entry.id   AF-A0A8T5RPJ2-F1
#
_cell.length_a   1.000
_cell.length_b   1.000
_cell.length_c   1.000
_cell.angle_alpha   90.00
_cell.angle_beta   90.00
_cell.angle_gamma   90.00
#
_symmetry.space_group_name_H-M   'P 1'
#
loop_
_entity.id
_entity.type
_entity.pdbx_description
1 polymer ?
#
loop_
_entity_poly.entity_id
_entity_poly.type
_entity_poly.pdbx_seq_one_letter_code
_entity_poly.pdbx_strand_id
1 'polypeptide(L)'
;HTPITAYPGILKDVELWDLEHSKEMEQILEVSGMRPISGAGPIILIGDHNVELTTGFTSFESYIDGKNYDFLKELNIKLWKSLLERITKHGVTWYMLGDILSRLLVEIGAFQPEYLQFLKSLKQTLDPRFILSRGKFNFWGEK
;
A
#
# COMPACT_ATOMS: atom_id res chain seq x y z
N HIS A 1 13.47 -4.03 -4.57
CA HIS A 1 13.54 -4.44 -6.00
C HIS A 1 13.31 -5.94 -6.09
N THR A 2 12.68 -6.42 -7.15
CA THR A 2 12.43 -7.87 -7.37
C THR A 2 12.96 -8.27 -8.74
N PRO A 3 13.49 -9.50 -8.92
CA PRO A 3 13.92 -9.95 -10.24
C PRO A 3 12.73 -10.05 -11.20
N ILE A 4 12.96 -9.73 -12.48
CA ILE A 4 11.92 -9.79 -13.51
C ILE A 4 11.24 -11.16 -13.62
N THR A 5 11.93 -12.25 -13.26
CA THR A 5 11.39 -13.61 -13.26
C THR A 5 10.31 -13.85 -12.20
N ALA A 6 10.27 -13.06 -11.13
CA ALA A 6 9.21 -13.13 -10.11
C ALA A 6 7.90 -12.49 -10.57
N TYR A 7 7.94 -11.64 -11.60
CA TYR A 7 6.80 -10.82 -12.03
C TYR A 7 5.54 -11.64 -12.37
N PRO A 8 5.60 -12.73 -13.18
CA PRO A 8 4.39 -13.50 -13.49
C PRO A 8 3.74 -14.12 -12.24
N GLY A 9 4.55 -14.51 -11.25
CA GLY A 9 4.06 -15.01 -9.97
C GLY A 9 3.34 -13.95 -9.16
N ILE A 10 3.92 -12.74 -9.09
CA ILE A 10 3.31 -11.59 -8.41
C ILE A 10 1.99 -11.20 -9.08
N LEU A 11 1.93 -11.16 -10.42
CA LEU A 11 0.70 -10.87 -11.16
C LEU A 11 -0.42 -11.84 -10.82
N LYS A 12 -0.13 -13.15 -10.94
CA LYS A 12 -1.09 -14.20 -10.61
C LYS A 12 -1.56 -14.09 -9.16
N ASP A 13 -0.68 -13.71 -8.25
CA ASP A 13 -1.03 -13.55 -6.84
C ASP A 13 -1.93 -12.33 -6.57
N VAL A 14 -1.77 -11.24 -7.34
CA VAL A 14 -2.70 -10.10 -7.33
C VAL A 14 -4.08 -10.49 -7.88
N GLU A 15 -4.13 -11.29 -8.95
CA GLU A 15 -5.40 -11.83 -9.47
C GLU A 15 -6.11 -12.72 -8.43
N LEU A 16 -5.36 -13.59 -7.74
CA LEU A 16 -5.91 -14.40 -6.66
C LEU A 16 -6.41 -13.54 -5.49
N TRP A 17 -5.67 -12.48 -5.15
CA TRP A 17 -6.10 -11.52 -4.13
C TRP A 17 -7.42 -10.85 -4.49
N ASP A 18 -7.59 -10.46 -5.75
CA ASP A 18 -8.83 -9.86 -6.26
C ASP A 18 -10.02 -10.82 -6.12
N LEU A 19 -9.82 -12.10 -6.48
CA LEU A 19 -10.83 -13.15 -6.33
C LEU A 19 -11.21 -13.35 -4.86
N GLU A 20 -10.22 -13.45 -3.97
CA GLU A 20 -10.43 -13.65 -2.53
C GLU A 20 -11.21 -12.51 -1.87
N HIS A 21 -11.08 -11.27 -2.37
CA HIS A 21 -11.75 -10.07 -1.84
C HIS A 21 -12.97 -9.66 -2.68
N SER A 22 -13.50 -10.55 -3.52
CA SER A 22 -14.61 -10.21 -4.42
C SER A 22 -15.85 -9.69 -3.69
N LYS A 23 -16.15 -10.20 -2.49
CA LYS A 23 -17.30 -9.75 -1.68
C LYS A 23 -17.14 -8.30 -1.22
N GLU A 24 -15.95 -7.94 -0.74
CA GLU A 24 -15.63 -6.55 -0.42
C GLU A 24 -15.71 -5.64 -1.65
N MET A 25 -15.24 -6.11 -2.81
CA MET A 25 -15.35 -5.35 -4.06
C MET A 25 -16.80 -5.19 -4.54
N GLU A 26 -17.65 -6.19 -4.30
CA GLU A 26 -19.09 -6.14 -4.57
C GLU A 26 -19.79 -5.07 -3.71
N GLN A 27 -19.44 -4.96 -2.43
CA GLN A 27 -19.97 -3.89 -1.56
C GLN A 27 -19.65 -2.49 -2.09
N ILE A 28 -18.47 -2.30 -2.68
CA ILE A 28 -18.07 -1.03 -3.29
C ILE A 28 -18.84 -0.81 -4.61
N LEU A 29 -18.99 -1.86 -5.43
CA LEU A 29 -19.77 -1.82 -6.67
C LEU A 29 -21.23 -1.42 -6.40
N GLU A 30 -21.87 -1.96 -5.36
CA GLU A 30 -23.26 -1.68 -5.01
C GLU A 30 -23.53 -0.19 -4.75
N VAL A 31 -22.55 0.53 -4.19
CA VAL A 31 -22.70 1.95 -3.84
C VAL A 31 -22.12 2.91 -4.87
N SER A 32 -21.11 2.49 -5.64
CA SER A 32 -20.42 3.33 -6.63
C SER A 32 -20.85 3.08 -8.08
N GLY A 33 -21.57 1.98 -8.34
CA GLY A 33 -21.93 1.56 -9.69
C GLY A 33 -20.78 0.99 -10.52
N MET A 34 -19.57 0.93 -9.96
CA MET A 34 -18.38 0.38 -10.64
C MET A 34 -17.53 -0.43 -9.67
N ARG A 35 -17.06 -1.60 -10.13
CA ARG A 35 -16.18 -2.43 -9.31
C ARG A 35 -14.78 -1.79 -9.24
N PRO A 36 -14.13 -1.78 -8.07
CA PRO A 36 -12.72 -1.46 -7.97
C PRO A 36 -11.87 -2.33 -8.92
N ILE A 37 -10.78 -1.75 -9.42
CA ILE A 37 -9.87 -2.40 -10.37
C ILE A 37 -8.55 -2.66 -9.66
N SER A 38 -8.18 -3.93 -9.47
CA SER A 38 -6.84 -4.31 -9.04
C SER A 38 -5.98 -4.76 -10.23
N GLY A 39 -4.66 -4.68 -10.08
CA GLY A 39 -3.75 -5.22 -11.08
C GLY A 39 -2.33 -4.69 -10.94
N ALA A 40 -1.47 -5.11 -11.86
CA ALA A 40 -0.18 -4.46 -12.08
C ALA A 40 -0.10 -3.85 -13.49
N GLY A 41 0.39 -2.61 -13.53
CA GLY A 41 0.61 -1.81 -14.73
C GLY A 41 2.07 -1.86 -15.21
N PRO A 42 2.57 -0.78 -15.85
CA PRO A 42 3.79 -0.84 -16.64
C PRO A 42 5.00 -1.27 -15.83
N ILE A 43 5.84 -2.06 -16.49
CA ILE A 43 7.12 -2.52 -15.99
C ILE A 43 8.19 -1.61 -16.58
N ILE A 44 8.94 -0.92 -15.73
CA ILE A 44 10.12 -0.18 -16.17
C ILE A 44 11.34 -1.02 -15.78
N LEU A 45 12.16 -1.39 -16.75
CA LEU A 45 13.47 -1.97 -16.46
C LEU A 45 14.35 -0.85 -15.89
N ILE A 46 14.70 -0.94 -14.61
CA ILE A 46 15.51 0.08 -13.94
C ILE A 46 17.01 -0.22 -14.16
N GLY A 47 17.38 -1.49 -14.28
CA GLY A 47 18.75 -1.95 -14.53
C GLY A 47 18.91 -3.45 -14.28
N ASP A 48 19.91 -4.07 -14.93
CA ASP A 48 20.20 -5.50 -14.88
C ASP A 48 18.94 -6.38 -15.06
N HIS A 49 18.53 -7.06 -13.99
CA HIS A 49 17.35 -7.92 -13.91
C HIS A 49 16.25 -7.36 -13.01
N ASN A 50 16.37 -6.11 -12.58
CA ASN A 50 15.42 -5.46 -11.68
C ASN A 50 14.38 -4.65 -12.44
N VAL A 51 13.15 -4.70 -11.94
CA VAL A 51 12.02 -3.98 -12.51
C VAL A 51 11.31 -3.11 -11.47
N GLU A 52 10.77 -1.99 -11.94
CA GLU A 52 9.70 -1.26 -11.27
C GLU A 52 8.38 -1.88 -11.67
N LEU A 53 7.52 -2.16 -10.69
CA LEU A 53 6.17 -2.65 -10.93
C LEU A 53 5.20 -1.63 -10.40
N THR A 54 4.38 -1.07 -11.28
CA THR A 54 3.19 -0.35 -10.82
C THR A 54 2.17 -1.39 -10.41
N THR A 55 1.76 -1.45 -9.15
CA THR A 55 0.77 -2.42 -8.67
C THR A 55 -0.08 -1.80 -7.58
N GLY A 56 -1.35 -2.19 -7.52
CA GLY A 56 -2.30 -1.63 -6.59
C GLY A 56 -3.73 -1.96 -6.98
N PHE A 57 -4.66 -1.26 -6.37
CA PHE A 57 -6.04 -1.22 -6.85
C PHE A 57 -6.58 0.21 -6.81
N THR A 58 -7.51 0.50 -7.69
CA THR A 58 -8.23 1.77 -7.76
C THR A 58 -9.62 1.56 -7.19
N SER A 59 -10.04 2.45 -6.28
CA SER A 59 -11.32 2.40 -5.59
C SER A 59 -11.91 3.80 -5.46
N PHE A 60 -13.06 3.90 -4.81
CA PHE A 60 -13.86 5.12 -4.68
C PHE A 60 -13.72 5.73 -3.28
N GLU A 61 -13.83 7.06 -3.22
CA GLU A 61 -13.89 7.79 -1.95
C GLU A 61 -15.22 7.55 -1.23
N SER A 62 -15.30 7.96 0.04
CA SER A 62 -16.51 7.74 0.84
C SER A 62 -17.70 8.60 0.40
N TYR A 63 -17.48 9.69 -0.34
CA TYR A 63 -18.54 10.57 -0.78
C TYR A 63 -18.88 10.33 -2.26
N ILE A 64 -20.10 9.84 -2.52
CA ILE A 64 -20.58 9.47 -3.85
C ILE A 64 -22.00 10.03 -4.00
N ASP A 65 -22.25 10.76 -5.09
CA ASP A 65 -23.57 11.28 -5.46
C ASP A 65 -24.33 11.99 -4.34
N GLY A 66 -23.65 12.86 -3.60
CA GLY A 66 -24.27 13.66 -2.54
C GLY A 66 -24.38 12.95 -1.18
N LYS A 67 -24.02 11.66 -1.10
CA LYS A 67 -24.13 10.84 0.11
C LYS A 67 -22.75 10.38 0.60
N ASN A 68 -22.56 10.43 1.92
CA ASN A 68 -21.37 9.89 2.56
C ASN A 68 -21.62 8.43 3.00
N TYR A 69 -20.69 7.55 2.64
CA TYR A 69 -20.65 6.14 2.96
C TYR A 69 -19.40 5.87 3.80
N ASP A 70 -19.50 6.10 5.10
CA ASP A 70 -18.35 6.06 6.01
C ASP A 70 -17.60 4.71 6.00
N PHE A 71 -18.33 3.61 5.76
CA PHE A 71 -17.74 2.27 5.70
C PHE A 71 -16.69 2.11 4.58
N LEU A 72 -16.79 2.87 3.48
CA LEU A 72 -15.87 2.77 2.34
C LEU A 72 -14.45 3.12 2.74
N LYS A 73 -14.26 4.07 3.68
CA LYS A 73 -12.94 4.46 4.13
C LYS A 73 -12.23 3.31 4.84
N GLU A 74 -12.91 2.66 5.77
CA GLU A 74 -12.34 1.53 6.53
C GLU A 74 -12.12 0.33 5.62
N LEU A 75 -13.07 0.05 4.72
CA LEU A 75 -12.96 -1.02 3.74
C LEU A 75 -11.77 -0.82 2.79
N ASN A 76 -11.58 0.40 2.28
CA ASN A 76 -10.44 0.73 1.43
C ASN A 76 -9.11 0.57 2.17
N ILE A 77 -9.01 1.00 3.43
CA ILE A 77 -7.80 0.81 4.23
C ILE A 77 -7.53 -0.67 4.46
N LYS A 78 -8.55 -1.47 4.77
CA LYS A 78 -8.45 -2.94 4.92
C LYS A 78 -7.91 -3.59 3.65
N LEU A 79 -8.49 -3.25 2.49
CA LEU A 79 -8.07 -3.80 1.20
C LEU A 79 -6.64 -3.37 0.84
N TRP A 80 -6.29 -2.09 1.00
CA TRP A 80 -4.93 -1.62 0.77
C TRP A 80 -3.91 -2.30 1.68
N LYS A 81 -4.20 -2.42 2.97
CA LYS A 81 -3.32 -3.12 3.90
C LYS A 81 -3.11 -4.59 3.50
N SER A 82 -4.20 -5.30 3.19
CA SER A 82 -4.17 -6.70 2.74
C SER A 82 -3.31 -6.88 1.47
N LEU A 83 -3.50 -6.01 0.48
CA LEU A 83 -2.73 -6.05 -0.77
C LEU A 83 -1.24 -5.74 -0.52
N LEU A 84 -0.94 -4.71 0.28
CA LEU A 84 0.42 -4.34 0.66
C LEU A 84 1.12 -5.51 1.37
N GLU A 85 0.46 -6.15 2.35
CA GLU A 85 0.99 -7.31 3.07
C GLU A 85 1.34 -8.45 2.11
N ARG A 86 0.41 -8.79 1.22
CA ARG A 86 0.58 -9.89 0.26
C ARG A 86 1.74 -9.63 -0.69
N ILE A 87 1.75 -8.45 -1.31
CA ILE A 87 2.78 -8.10 -2.28
C ILE A 87 4.16 -7.99 -1.61
N THR A 88 4.24 -7.38 -0.42
CA THR A 88 5.52 -7.22 0.31
C THR A 88 6.17 -8.56 0.65
N LYS A 89 5.39 -9.64 0.86
CA LYS A 89 5.91 -11.00 1.08
C LYS A 89 6.69 -11.56 -0.11
N HIS A 90 6.50 -11.03 -1.33
CA HIS A 90 7.34 -11.37 -2.50
C HIS A 90 8.71 -10.70 -2.47
N GLY A 91 9.07 -10.00 -1.39
CA GLY A 91 10.35 -9.31 -1.25
C GLY A 91 10.44 -8.03 -2.07
N VAL A 92 9.30 -7.47 -2.52
CA VAL A 92 9.30 -6.20 -3.25
C VAL A 92 9.54 -5.02 -2.31
N THR A 93 9.91 -3.89 -2.89
CA THR A 93 10.06 -2.62 -2.16
C THR A 93 9.21 -1.57 -2.82
N TRP A 94 8.44 -0.83 -2.03
CA TRP A 94 7.60 0.25 -2.50
C TRP A 94 8.40 1.57 -2.55
N TYR A 95 8.39 2.26 -3.69
CA TYR A 95 9.24 3.43 -3.91
C TYR A 95 8.48 4.77 -3.83
N MET A 96 7.18 4.80 -4.17
CA MET A 96 6.30 5.96 -4.04
C MET A 96 5.09 5.65 -3.19
N LEU A 97 4.92 6.38 -2.08
CA LEU A 97 3.86 6.15 -1.10
C LEU A 97 3.29 7.45 -0.58
N GLY A 98 1.96 7.53 -0.56
CA GLY A 98 1.21 8.58 0.14
C GLY A 98 1.34 8.47 1.66
N ASP A 99 0.70 9.39 2.39
CA ASP A 99 0.72 9.41 3.87
C ASP A 99 0.20 8.09 4.48
N ILE A 100 -1.00 7.66 4.09
CA ILE A 100 -1.64 6.44 4.61
C ILE A 100 -0.79 5.19 4.33
N LEU A 101 -0.40 4.97 3.07
CA LEU A 101 0.38 3.79 2.68
C LEU A 101 1.74 3.73 3.39
N SER A 102 2.39 4.89 3.62
CA SER A 102 3.66 4.92 4.36
C SER A 102 3.53 4.41 5.79
N ARG A 103 2.39 4.65 6.44
CA ARG A 103 2.11 4.16 7.80
C ARG A 103 1.77 2.67 7.78
N LEU A 104 0.96 2.24 6.81
CA LEU A 104 0.61 0.84 6.63
C LEU A 104 1.85 -0.02 6.41
N LEU A 105 2.84 0.43 5.63
CA LEU A 105 4.10 -0.32 5.48
C LEU A 105 4.82 -0.59 6.80
N VAL A 106 4.77 0.36 7.73
CA VAL A 106 5.35 0.16 9.07
C VAL A 106 4.52 -0.83 9.87
N GLU A 107 3.19 -0.73 9.81
CA GLU A 107 2.30 -1.67 10.52
C GLU A 107 2.46 -3.12 10.06
N ILE A 108 2.74 -3.34 8.78
CA ILE A 108 2.90 -4.70 8.22
C ILE A 108 4.31 -5.26 8.40
N GLY A 109 5.21 -4.51 9.05
CA GLY A 109 6.60 -4.93 9.25
C GLY A 109 7.42 -4.97 7.97
N ALA A 110 7.19 -4.07 7.01
CA ALA A 110 7.93 -4.03 5.75
C ALA A 110 9.41 -3.65 5.90
N PHE A 111 9.81 -3.16 7.08
CA PHE A 111 11.17 -2.73 7.37
C PHE A 111 11.76 -3.58 8.50
N GLN A 112 13.06 -3.85 8.41
CA GLN A 112 13.79 -4.44 9.54
C GLN A 112 13.74 -3.49 10.75
N PRO A 113 13.52 -4.00 11.98
CA PRO A 113 13.37 -3.17 13.17
C PRO A 113 14.55 -2.21 13.39
N GLU A 114 15.78 -2.66 13.15
CA GLU A 114 17.01 -1.87 13.33
C GLU A 114 17.08 -0.70 12.34
N TYR A 115 16.69 -0.95 11.08
CA TYR A 115 16.64 0.08 10.06
C TYR A 115 15.58 1.15 10.39
N LEU A 116 14.39 0.72 10.80
CA LEU A 116 13.33 1.64 11.20
C LEU A 116 13.73 2.46 12.43
N GLN A 117 14.40 1.85 13.40
CA GLN A 117 14.88 2.55 14.60
C GLN A 117 15.97 3.58 14.27
N PHE A 118 16.87 3.27 13.33
CA PHE A 118 17.84 4.22 12.81
C PHE A 118 17.16 5.43 12.13
N LEU A 119 16.13 5.21 11.31
CA LEU A 119 15.39 6.32 10.70
C LEU A 119 14.65 7.17 11.75
N LYS A 120 14.07 6.53 12.79
CA LYS A 120 13.45 7.23 13.92
C LYS A 120 14.45 8.11 14.67
N SER A 121 15.66 7.63 14.93
CA SER A 121 16.68 8.41 15.63
C SER A 121 17.12 9.62 14.79
N LEU A 122 17.35 9.45 13.48
CA LEU A 122 17.62 10.57 12.57
C LEU A 122 16.50 11.62 12.60
N LYS A 123 15.24 11.18 12.55
CA LYS A 123 14.09 12.07 12.60
C LYS A 123 14.04 12.85 13.91
N GLN A 124 14.28 12.20 15.05
CA GLN A 124 14.32 12.85 16.36
C GLN A 124 15.44 13.87 16.49
N THR A 125 16.62 13.56 15.95
CA THR A 125 17.77 14.47 15.97
C THR A 125 17.53 15.71 15.10
N LEU A 126 16.99 15.53 13.89
CA LEU A 126 16.84 16.61 12.91
C LEU A 126 15.53 17.40 13.04
N ASP A 127 14.47 16.78 13.57
CA ASP A 127 13.16 17.41 13.78
C ASP A 127 12.62 17.05 15.19
N PRO A 128 13.24 17.59 16.26
CA PRO A 128 12.89 17.25 17.63
C PRO A 128 11.46 17.66 18.03
N ARG A 129 10.83 18.57 17.29
CA ARG A 129 9.43 19.00 17.51
C ARG A 129 8.43 18.28 16.60
N PHE A 130 8.89 17.37 15.73
CA PHE A 130 8.08 16.61 14.79
C PHE A 130 7.13 17.46 13.93
N ILE A 131 7.60 18.62 13.46
CA ILE A 131 6.78 19.54 12.65
C ILE A 131 6.81 19.18 11.15
N LEU A 132 7.86 18.49 10.69
CA LEU A 132 8.03 18.16 9.28
C LEU A 132 7.33 16.82 8.96
N SER A 133 6.34 16.85 8.06
CA SER A 133 5.66 15.65 7.54
C SER A 133 5.19 14.69 8.65
N ARG A 134 4.59 15.25 9.70
CA ARG A 134 3.99 14.50 10.81
C ARG A 134 3.01 13.47 10.24
N GLY A 135 3.20 12.20 10.53
CA GLY A 135 2.41 11.15 9.88
C GLY A 135 3.26 10.14 9.10
N LYS A 136 4.27 10.64 8.39
CA LYS A 136 5.02 9.83 7.45
C LYS A 136 5.78 8.70 8.16
N PHE A 137 5.55 7.45 7.73
CA PHE A 137 6.21 6.24 8.22
C PHE A 137 6.18 6.04 9.75
N ASN A 138 5.24 6.64 10.49
CA ASN A 138 5.17 6.51 11.96
C ASN A 138 6.54 6.71 12.66
N PHE A 139 7.36 7.65 12.20
CA PHE A 139 8.68 7.90 12.80
C PHE A 139 8.61 8.60 14.17
N TRP A 140 7.43 9.02 14.62
CA TRP A 140 7.28 9.44 16.02
C TRP A 140 7.41 8.22 16.93
N GLY A 141 7.86 8.44 18.17
CA GLY A 141 8.03 7.37 19.16
C GLY A 141 6.73 6.62 19.46
N GLU A 142 6.83 5.53 20.23
CA GLU A 142 5.64 4.86 20.75
C GLU A 142 4.77 5.88 21.49
N LYS A 143 3.46 5.86 21.21
CA LYS A 143 2.49 6.66 21.95
C LYS A 143 2.36 6.12 23.37
#